data_AF-A0A952A6J6-F1
#
_entry.id   AF-A0A952A6J6-F1
#
_cell.length_a   1.000
_cell.length_b   1.000
_cell.length_c   1.000
_cell.angle_alpha   90.00
_cell.angle_beta   90.00
_cell.angle_gamma   90.00
#
_symmetry.space_group_name_H-M   'P 1'
#
loop_
_entity.id
_entity.type
_entity.pdbx_description
1 polymer ?
#
loop_
_entity_poly.entity_id
_entity_poly.type
_entity_poly.pdbx_seq_one_letter_code
_entity_poly.pdbx_strand_id
1 'polypeptide(L)'
;MLKTLKTLYNDFQLAPAERAAKKRDAAGLPASDPGIDAAIAVCTAWLGRAQDFSATADGGVARDWHVAKGWATSYPETTGYIVPTLLALGEEARARRMLDWLCAIQLEGGKIDAVPVKSVTFNTGQILIGLAIGARTLGDAKYLEAMHGAARFLRDSLDPDGCWRSHPSPFTHAGEKAYETHVSWGLFEAERTAPGEGYGAAGLRQVDWALGKMQANGWVDDCCLQHKD
;
A
#
# COMPACT_ATOMS: atom_id res chain seq x y z
N MET A 1 1.21 -28.50 29.48
CA MET A 1 0.96 -29.69 28.63
C MET A 1 0.19 -29.35 27.35
N LEU A 2 -1.02 -28.76 27.42
CA LEU A 2 -1.79 -28.39 26.21
C LEU A 2 -1.09 -27.38 25.28
N LYS A 3 -0.44 -26.32 25.82
CA LYS A 3 0.33 -25.35 25.02
C LYS A 3 1.48 -26.02 24.25
N THR A 4 2.22 -26.90 24.92
CA THR A 4 3.35 -27.64 24.33
C THR A 4 2.90 -28.60 23.21
N LEU A 5 1.78 -29.29 23.40
CA LEU A 5 1.16 -30.13 22.37
C LEU A 5 0.64 -29.31 21.17
N LYS A 6 0.05 -28.13 21.42
CA LYS A 6 -0.39 -27.21 20.37
C LYS A 6 0.79 -26.66 19.56
N THR A 7 1.90 -26.31 20.21
CA THR A 7 3.12 -25.86 19.53
C THR A 7 3.72 -26.97 18.67
N LEU A 8 3.82 -28.20 19.19
CA LEU A 8 4.32 -29.35 18.43
C LEU A 8 3.42 -29.65 17.22
N TYR A 9 2.10 -29.68 17.42
CA TYR A 9 1.14 -29.88 16.33
C TYR A 9 1.28 -28.81 15.24
N ASN A 10 1.39 -27.53 15.62
CA ASN A 10 1.59 -26.44 14.66
C ASN A 10 2.91 -26.60 13.88
N ASP A 11 3.98 -27.08 14.52
CA ASP A 11 5.28 -27.28 13.86
C ASP A 11 5.30 -28.46 12.87
N PHE A 12 4.45 -29.46 13.09
CA PHE A 12 4.22 -30.53 12.12
C PHE A 12 3.50 -30.05 10.86
N GLN A 13 2.69 -28.99 10.95
CA GLN A 13 1.97 -28.41 9.81
C GLN A 13 2.87 -27.53 8.92
N LEU A 14 4.05 -27.14 9.41
CA LEU A 14 4.97 -26.28 8.67
C LEU A 14 5.71 -27.04 7.56
N ALA A 15 5.95 -26.40 6.43
CA ALA A 15 6.89 -26.86 5.42
C ALA A 15 8.34 -26.87 5.97
N PRO A 16 9.27 -27.66 5.38
CA PRO A 16 10.67 -27.66 5.82
C PRO A 16 11.33 -26.28 5.86
N ALA A 17 11.06 -25.44 4.85
CA ALA A 17 11.59 -24.08 4.77
C ALA A 17 11.02 -23.16 5.87
N GLU A 18 9.75 -23.33 6.23
CA GLU A 18 9.09 -22.59 7.32
C GLU A 18 9.68 -22.97 8.67
N ARG A 19 9.91 -24.26 8.92
CA ARG A 19 10.61 -24.72 10.13
C ARG A 19 12.02 -24.14 10.24
N ALA A 20 12.74 -24.10 9.12
CA ALA A 20 14.08 -23.50 9.07
C ALA A 20 14.04 -21.98 9.35
N ALA A 21 13.07 -21.26 8.79
CA ALA A 21 12.86 -19.85 9.10
C ALA A 21 12.53 -19.63 10.59
N LYS A 22 11.56 -20.37 11.14
CA LYS A 22 11.23 -20.32 12.57
C LYS A 22 12.44 -20.56 13.46
N LYS A 23 13.29 -21.53 13.12
CA LYS A 23 14.52 -21.82 13.87
C LYS A 23 15.51 -20.65 13.82
N ARG A 24 15.64 -19.97 12.67
CA ARG A 24 16.48 -18.77 12.52
C ARG A 24 15.93 -17.61 13.37
N ASP A 25 14.63 -17.35 13.31
CA ASP A 25 14.01 -16.28 14.09
C ASP A 25 14.17 -16.52 15.60
N ALA A 26 14.03 -17.78 16.04
CA ALA A 26 14.25 -18.18 17.43
C ALA A 26 15.71 -18.05 17.89
N ALA A 27 16.68 -17.97 16.98
CA ALA A 27 18.07 -17.72 17.32
C ALA A 27 18.33 -16.25 17.72
N GLY A 28 17.35 -15.36 17.51
CA GLY A 28 17.44 -13.94 17.83
C GLY A 28 18.13 -13.12 16.74
N LEU A 29 18.13 -11.80 16.94
CA LEU A 29 18.83 -10.87 16.05
C LEU A 29 20.35 -10.91 16.30
N PRO A 30 21.17 -10.60 15.29
CA PRO A 30 22.61 -10.41 15.47
C PRO A 30 22.92 -9.35 16.54
N ALA A 31 24.04 -9.50 17.24
CA ALA A 31 24.46 -8.57 18.29
C ALA A 31 24.87 -7.18 17.77
N SER A 32 25.24 -7.07 16.49
CA SER A 32 25.62 -5.82 15.84
C SER A 32 24.54 -5.37 14.88
N ASP A 33 24.14 -4.10 15.01
CA ASP A 33 23.32 -3.43 14.02
C ASP A 33 24.19 -3.12 12.77
N PRO A 34 23.80 -3.55 11.56
CA PRO A 34 24.53 -3.23 10.33
C PRO A 34 24.46 -1.74 9.94
N GLY A 35 23.59 -0.95 10.57
CA GLY A 35 23.45 0.49 10.34
C GLY A 35 22.51 0.84 9.19
N ILE A 36 22.17 2.13 9.10
CA ILE A 36 21.13 2.64 8.21
C ILE A 36 21.46 2.44 6.72
N ASP A 37 22.72 2.64 6.30
CA ASP A 37 23.10 2.52 4.89
C ASP A 37 22.96 1.09 4.39
N ALA A 38 23.37 0.11 5.21
CA ALA A 38 23.20 -1.30 4.90
C ALA A 38 21.72 -1.69 4.87
N ALA A 39 20.91 -1.15 5.78
CA ALA A 39 19.47 -1.38 5.79
C ALA A 39 18.80 -0.82 4.51
N ILE A 40 19.12 0.42 4.11
CA ILE A 40 18.63 1.03 2.88
C ILE A 40 19.03 0.18 1.67
N ALA A 41 20.30 -0.22 1.57
CA ALA A 41 20.78 -1.03 0.45
C ALA A 41 20.04 -2.38 0.35
N VAL A 42 19.87 -3.10 1.46
CA VAL A 42 19.20 -4.41 1.47
C VAL A 42 17.69 -4.27 1.20
N CYS A 43 17.03 -3.26 1.77
CA CYS A 43 15.61 -2.97 1.51
C CYS A 43 15.38 -2.59 0.04
N THR A 44 16.25 -1.77 -0.55
CA THR A 44 16.17 -1.39 -1.97
C THR A 44 16.34 -2.61 -2.88
N ALA A 45 17.35 -3.44 -2.59
CA ALA A 45 17.54 -4.70 -3.30
C ALA A 45 16.37 -5.69 -3.10
N TRP A 46 15.71 -5.66 -1.95
CA TRP A 46 14.51 -6.45 -1.70
C TRP A 46 13.33 -5.98 -2.55
N LEU A 47 13.08 -4.68 -2.63
CA LEU A 47 12.05 -4.11 -3.51
C LEU A 47 12.32 -4.41 -4.98
N GLY A 48 13.59 -4.31 -5.40
CA GLY A 48 14.02 -4.71 -6.73
C GLY A 48 13.70 -6.18 -7.03
N ARG A 49 14.05 -7.09 -6.12
CA ARG A 49 13.70 -8.52 -6.24
C ARG A 49 12.19 -8.76 -6.25
N ALA A 50 11.43 -8.05 -5.43
CA ALA A 50 9.98 -8.17 -5.38
C ALA A 50 9.30 -7.75 -6.68
N GLN A 51 9.89 -6.80 -7.41
CA GLN A 51 9.47 -6.44 -8.76
C GLN A 51 9.92 -7.47 -9.80
N ASP A 52 11.18 -7.89 -9.75
CA ASP A 52 11.79 -8.77 -10.76
C ASP A 52 11.21 -10.20 -10.73
N PHE A 53 10.77 -10.65 -9.55
CA PHE A 53 10.29 -12.02 -9.31
C PHE A 53 8.82 -12.08 -8.90
N SER A 54 8.04 -11.02 -9.07
CA SER A 54 6.59 -11.09 -8.87
C SER A 54 5.99 -12.22 -9.70
N ALA A 55 4.99 -12.91 -9.16
CA ALA A 55 4.39 -14.07 -9.85
C ALA A 55 3.72 -13.68 -11.19
N THR A 56 3.38 -12.41 -11.37
CA THR A 56 2.75 -11.88 -12.59
C THR A 56 3.76 -11.30 -13.59
N ALA A 57 4.98 -10.95 -13.16
CA ALA A 57 6.04 -10.43 -14.03
C ALA A 57 5.61 -9.26 -14.95
N ASP A 58 4.83 -8.33 -14.40
CA ASP A 58 4.08 -7.28 -15.12
C ASP A 58 4.64 -5.86 -14.91
N GLY A 59 5.68 -5.72 -14.09
CA GLY A 59 6.29 -4.43 -13.73
C GLY A 59 5.85 -3.89 -12.37
N GLY A 60 4.79 -4.46 -11.78
CA GLY A 60 4.39 -4.20 -10.39
C GLY A 60 5.26 -4.91 -9.38
N VAL A 61 5.05 -4.60 -8.10
CA VAL A 61 5.77 -5.21 -6.96
C VAL A 61 4.90 -6.27 -6.30
N ALA A 62 5.47 -7.46 -6.07
CA ALA A 62 4.81 -8.54 -5.36
C ALA A 62 4.23 -8.07 -4.00
N ARG A 63 3.00 -8.49 -3.70
CA ARG A 63 2.31 -8.19 -2.42
C ARG A 63 3.13 -8.62 -1.21
N ASP A 64 3.68 -9.83 -1.29
CA ASP A 64 4.42 -10.48 -0.22
C ASP A 64 5.34 -11.56 -0.79
N TRP A 65 6.23 -12.02 0.08
CA TRP A 65 6.99 -13.25 -0.12
C TRP A 65 6.66 -14.23 0.98
N HIS A 66 6.40 -15.47 0.59
CA HIS A 66 6.13 -16.56 1.50
C HIS A 66 7.25 -17.60 1.40
N VAL A 67 7.85 -17.97 2.53
CA VAL A 67 9.05 -18.82 2.56
C VAL A 67 8.89 -20.18 1.88
N ALA A 68 7.68 -20.75 1.84
CA ALA A 68 7.40 -21.98 1.12
C ALA A 68 6.81 -21.78 -0.30
N LYS A 69 6.21 -20.61 -0.59
CA LYS A 69 5.43 -20.40 -1.84
C LYS A 69 6.09 -19.42 -2.80
N GLY A 70 7.11 -18.71 -2.35
CA GLY A 70 7.79 -17.68 -3.13
C GLY A 70 7.03 -16.37 -3.13
N TRP A 71 7.28 -15.58 -4.17
CA TRP A 71 6.68 -14.27 -4.39
C TRP A 71 5.22 -14.37 -4.81
N ALA A 72 4.39 -13.49 -4.27
CA ALA A 72 3.00 -13.34 -4.67
C ALA A 72 2.85 -12.56 -6.00
N THR A 73 1.61 -12.42 -6.46
CA THR A 73 1.24 -11.52 -7.55
C THR A 73 1.56 -10.07 -7.20
N SER A 74 1.77 -9.23 -8.23
CA SER A 74 1.91 -7.79 -8.05
C SER A 74 0.66 -7.19 -7.39
N TYR A 75 0.86 -6.17 -6.56
CA TYR A 75 -0.23 -5.52 -5.85
C TYR A 75 -0.24 -4.00 -6.11
N PRO A 76 -1.32 -3.43 -6.67
CA PRO A 76 -1.36 -2.02 -7.09
C PRO A 76 -1.08 -1.04 -5.95
N GLU A 77 -1.67 -1.29 -4.78
CA GLU A 77 -1.51 -0.47 -3.58
C GLU A 77 -0.04 -0.36 -3.18
N THR A 78 0.65 -1.49 -2.98
CA THR A 78 2.06 -1.49 -2.58
C THR A 78 2.95 -0.83 -3.62
N THR A 79 2.70 -1.15 -4.89
CA THR A 79 3.46 -0.58 -6.00
C THR A 79 3.34 0.94 -6.03
N GLY A 80 2.13 1.47 -5.79
CA GLY A 80 1.85 2.90 -5.73
C GLY A 80 2.74 3.66 -4.74
N TYR A 81 2.74 3.27 -3.47
CA TYR A 81 3.54 3.95 -2.46
C TYR A 81 5.03 3.61 -2.48
N ILE A 82 5.46 2.59 -3.24
CA ILE A 82 6.88 2.27 -3.45
C ILE A 82 7.52 3.22 -4.48
N VAL A 83 6.79 3.66 -5.50
CA VAL A 83 7.32 4.54 -6.56
C VAL A 83 8.10 5.75 -6.03
N PRO A 84 7.58 6.55 -5.07
CA PRO A 84 8.32 7.69 -4.54
C PRO A 84 9.65 7.31 -3.88
N THR A 85 9.68 6.15 -3.21
CA THR A 85 10.90 5.65 -2.55
C THR A 85 11.98 5.33 -3.59
N LEU A 86 11.62 4.63 -4.67
CA LEU A 86 12.59 4.30 -5.72
C LEU A 86 13.06 5.54 -6.49
N LEU A 87 12.19 6.51 -6.73
CA LEU A 87 12.59 7.79 -7.32
C LEU A 87 13.60 8.52 -6.42
N ALA A 88 13.36 8.58 -5.10
CA ALA A 88 14.25 9.22 -4.14
C ALA A 88 15.63 8.54 -4.05
N LEU A 89 15.68 7.22 -4.30
CA LEU A 89 16.91 6.42 -4.32
C LEU A 89 17.63 6.41 -5.68
N GLY A 90 17.09 7.09 -6.70
CA GLY A 90 17.67 7.12 -8.05
C GLY A 90 17.36 5.87 -8.90
N GLU A 91 16.45 5.01 -8.47
CA GLU A 91 16.02 3.80 -9.16
C GLU A 91 14.94 4.10 -10.23
N GLU A 92 15.19 5.09 -11.09
CA GLU A 92 14.21 5.63 -12.04
C GLU A 92 13.66 4.56 -12.99
N ALA A 93 14.52 3.68 -13.52
CA ALA A 93 14.11 2.62 -14.44
C ALA A 93 13.09 1.65 -13.80
N ARG A 94 13.22 1.39 -12.50
CA ARG A 94 12.26 0.55 -11.76
C ARG A 94 10.96 1.30 -11.51
N ALA A 95 11.05 2.56 -11.11
CA ALA A 95 9.89 3.42 -10.87
C ALA A 95 9.05 3.61 -12.16
N ARG A 96 9.68 3.77 -13.33
CA ARG A 96 8.98 3.85 -14.62
C ARG A 96 8.19 2.59 -14.94
N ARG A 97 8.78 1.40 -14.74
CA ARG A 97 8.05 0.13 -14.94
C ARG A 97 6.83 0.01 -14.02
N MET A 98 6.96 0.46 -12.77
CA MET A 98 5.83 0.49 -11.83
C MET A 98 4.74 1.44 -12.30
N LEU A 99 5.10 2.67 -12.68
CA LEU A 99 4.15 3.66 -13.17
C LEU A 99 3.47 3.24 -14.47
N ASP A 100 4.22 2.67 -15.41
CA ASP A 100 3.68 2.15 -16.67
C ASP A 100 2.65 1.05 -16.42
N TRP A 101 2.95 0.15 -15.48
CA TRP A 101 2.03 -0.89 -15.07
C TRP A 101 0.78 -0.33 -14.36
N LEU A 102 0.95 0.62 -13.43
CA LEU A 102 -0.18 1.29 -12.75
C LEU A 102 -1.09 2.02 -13.77
N CYS A 103 -0.51 2.63 -14.81
CA CYS A 103 -1.25 3.19 -15.91
C CYS A 103 -1.96 2.12 -16.75
N ALA A 104 -1.37 0.94 -16.96
CA ALA A 104 -2.00 -0.11 -17.75
C ALA A 104 -3.25 -0.70 -17.08
N ILE A 105 -3.23 -0.84 -15.75
CA ILE A 105 -4.36 -1.42 -14.99
C ILE A 105 -5.48 -0.41 -14.68
N GLN A 106 -5.31 0.88 -15.00
CA GLN A 106 -6.33 1.94 -14.96
C GLN A 106 -7.29 1.89 -13.74
N LEU A 107 -6.74 1.80 -12.52
CA LEU A 107 -7.51 1.94 -11.28
C LEU A 107 -8.53 0.82 -11.01
N GLU A 108 -8.27 -0.37 -11.55
CA GLU A 108 -8.64 -1.62 -10.88
C GLU A 108 -7.84 -1.76 -9.57
N GLY A 109 -7.98 -0.78 -8.66
CA GLY A 109 -7.19 -0.63 -7.45
C GLY A 109 -7.34 -1.78 -6.46
N GLY A 110 -8.18 -2.76 -6.74
CA GLY A 110 -8.29 -3.99 -5.97
C GLY A 110 -7.08 -4.91 -6.14
N LYS A 111 -7.15 -6.04 -5.45
CA LYS A 111 -6.20 -7.14 -5.64
C LYS A 111 -6.42 -7.73 -7.04
N ILE A 112 -5.38 -7.81 -7.86
CA ILE A 112 -5.47 -8.22 -9.28
C ILE A 112 -6.04 -9.64 -9.46
N ASP A 113 -5.81 -10.51 -8.49
CA ASP A 113 -6.34 -11.88 -8.46
C ASP A 113 -7.60 -12.03 -7.59
N ALA A 114 -8.25 -10.93 -7.17
CA ALA A 114 -9.55 -11.00 -6.51
C ALA A 114 -10.69 -11.10 -7.53
N VAL A 115 -11.75 -11.80 -7.14
CA VAL A 115 -12.99 -11.89 -7.91
C VAL A 115 -14.15 -11.41 -7.04
N PRO A 116 -14.86 -10.33 -7.39
CA PRO A 116 -14.59 -9.42 -8.52
C PRO A 116 -13.43 -8.45 -8.23
N VAL A 117 -12.73 -8.03 -9.29
CA VAL A 117 -11.81 -6.90 -9.22
C VAL A 117 -12.64 -5.62 -9.06
N LYS A 118 -12.37 -4.85 -8.01
CA LYS A 118 -13.10 -3.63 -7.67
C LYS A 118 -12.13 -2.54 -7.23
N SER A 119 -12.41 -1.30 -7.61
CA SER A 119 -11.72 -0.14 -7.05
C SER A 119 -12.01 -0.06 -5.55
N VAL A 120 -10.95 0.09 -4.75
CA VAL A 120 -11.01 0.23 -3.28
C VAL A 120 -10.42 1.59 -2.94
N THR A 121 -11.12 2.40 -2.14
CA THR A 121 -10.71 3.76 -1.77
C THR A 121 -9.26 3.81 -1.30
N PHE A 122 -8.91 2.97 -0.33
CA PHE A 122 -7.57 2.94 0.25
C PHE A 122 -6.48 2.68 -0.80
N ASN A 123 -6.68 1.64 -1.60
CA ASN A 123 -5.72 1.24 -2.62
C ASN A 123 -5.56 2.30 -3.71
N THR A 124 -6.66 2.92 -4.15
CA THR A 124 -6.60 4.03 -5.10
C THR A 124 -5.82 5.22 -4.53
N GLY A 125 -5.94 5.50 -3.23
CA GLY A 125 -5.12 6.48 -2.53
C GLY A 125 -3.62 6.19 -2.62
N GLN A 126 -3.22 4.94 -2.41
CA GLN A 126 -1.82 4.53 -2.47
C GLN A 126 -1.26 4.60 -3.90
N ILE A 127 -2.04 4.18 -4.90
CA ILE A 127 -1.71 4.33 -6.32
C ILE A 127 -1.53 5.81 -6.68
N LEU A 128 -2.43 6.67 -6.19
CA LEU A 128 -2.40 8.10 -6.47
C LEU A 128 -1.11 8.77 -5.96
N ILE A 129 -0.59 8.38 -4.81
CA ILE A 129 0.70 8.90 -4.30
C ILE A 129 1.81 8.67 -5.34
N GLY A 130 1.93 7.43 -5.85
CA GLY A 130 2.91 7.07 -6.86
C GLY A 130 2.73 7.84 -8.17
N LEU A 131 1.50 7.88 -8.69
CA LEU A 131 1.17 8.58 -9.94
C LEU A 131 1.44 10.09 -9.84
N ALA A 132 1.03 10.75 -8.75
CA ALA A 132 1.20 12.19 -8.57
C ALA A 132 2.68 12.59 -8.47
N ILE A 133 3.47 11.85 -7.67
CA ILE A 133 4.90 12.11 -7.52
C ILE A 133 5.65 11.73 -8.80
N GLY A 134 5.29 10.61 -9.43
CA GLY A 134 5.86 10.15 -10.70
C GLY A 134 5.62 11.14 -11.83
N ALA A 135 4.39 11.63 -12.00
CA ALA A 135 4.05 12.64 -13.00
C ALA A 135 4.87 13.92 -12.82
N ARG A 136 4.97 14.42 -11.58
CA ARG A 136 5.73 15.63 -11.25
C ARG A 136 7.23 15.47 -11.45
N THR A 137 7.77 14.28 -11.18
CA THR A 137 9.22 14.00 -11.25
C THR A 137 9.68 13.68 -12.67
N LEU A 138 8.88 12.91 -13.43
CA LEU A 138 9.28 12.34 -14.72
C LEU A 138 8.68 13.08 -15.93
N GLY A 139 7.65 13.91 -15.73
CA GLY A 139 7.09 14.79 -16.75
C GLY A 139 6.35 14.10 -17.90
N ASP A 140 6.01 12.81 -17.77
CA ASP A 140 5.27 12.07 -18.80
C ASP A 140 3.75 12.28 -18.67
N ALA A 141 3.11 12.72 -19.75
CA ALA A 141 1.69 13.05 -19.78
C ALA A 141 0.78 11.87 -19.39
N LYS A 142 1.17 10.62 -19.68
CA LYS A 142 0.35 9.46 -19.33
C LYS A 142 0.20 9.27 -17.81
N TYR A 143 1.22 9.63 -17.04
CA TYR A 143 1.18 9.54 -15.58
C TYR A 143 0.27 10.62 -15.01
N LEU A 144 0.28 11.82 -15.61
CA LEU A 144 -0.60 12.91 -15.23
C LEU A 144 -2.08 12.57 -15.48
N GLU A 145 -2.40 12.00 -16.65
CA GLU A 145 -3.77 11.58 -16.96
C GLU A 145 -4.28 10.50 -15.99
N ALA A 146 -3.46 9.48 -15.70
CA ALA A 146 -3.80 8.44 -14.74
C ALA A 146 -3.97 9.00 -13.31
N MET A 147 -3.10 9.94 -12.90
CA MET A 147 -3.23 10.66 -11.64
C MET A 147 -4.57 11.39 -11.55
N HIS A 148 -4.96 12.14 -12.59
CA HIS A 148 -6.24 12.84 -12.61
C HIS A 148 -7.43 11.88 -12.50
N GLY A 149 -7.38 10.72 -13.16
CA GLY A 149 -8.40 9.68 -13.01
C GLY A 149 -8.57 9.24 -11.56
N ALA A 150 -7.46 8.93 -10.88
CA ALA A 150 -7.46 8.47 -9.49
C ALA A 150 -7.94 9.57 -8.52
N ALA A 151 -7.45 10.79 -8.71
CA ALA A 151 -7.81 11.93 -7.88
C ALA A 151 -9.29 12.32 -8.04
N ARG A 152 -9.83 12.30 -9.28
CA ARG A 152 -11.28 12.52 -9.51
C ARG A 152 -12.12 11.44 -8.84
N PHE A 153 -11.75 10.16 -8.98
CA PHE A 153 -12.47 9.07 -8.31
C PHE A 153 -12.56 9.30 -6.79
N LEU A 154 -11.44 9.64 -6.14
CA LEU A 154 -11.41 9.87 -4.69
C LEU A 154 -12.18 11.13 -4.28
N ARG A 155 -12.04 12.22 -5.03
CA ARG A 155 -12.76 13.48 -4.78
C ARG A 155 -14.27 13.30 -4.92
N ASP A 156 -14.70 12.62 -5.98
CA ASP A 156 -16.10 12.53 -6.39
C ASP A 156 -16.85 11.42 -5.63
N SER A 157 -16.13 10.48 -5.02
CA SER A 157 -16.71 9.44 -4.14
C SER A 157 -16.69 9.81 -2.65
N LEU A 158 -16.19 10.99 -2.29
CA LEU A 158 -16.20 11.50 -0.92
C LEU A 158 -17.62 11.95 -0.54
N ASP A 159 -18.13 11.47 0.58
CA ASP A 159 -19.44 11.86 1.09
C ASP A 159 -19.44 13.36 1.50
N PRO A 160 -20.63 13.99 1.61
CA PRO A 160 -20.72 15.40 2.01
C PRO A 160 -20.08 15.73 3.37
N ASP A 161 -20.05 14.76 4.29
CA ASP A 161 -19.43 14.88 5.61
C ASP A 161 -17.91 14.64 5.61
N GLY A 162 -17.34 14.27 4.46
CA GLY A 162 -15.91 13.98 4.33
C GLY A 162 -15.52 12.52 4.56
N CYS A 163 -16.45 11.58 4.77
CA CYS A 163 -16.10 10.16 4.85
C CYS A 163 -16.10 9.50 3.46
N TRP A 164 -15.35 8.41 3.28
CA TRP A 164 -15.57 7.48 2.16
C TRP A 164 -16.37 6.27 2.64
N ARG A 165 -17.59 6.06 2.10
CA ARG A 165 -18.42 4.88 2.41
C ARG A 165 -18.75 4.00 1.21
N SER A 166 -18.57 4.52 -0.01
CA SER A 166 -19.05 3.88 -1.25
C SER A 166 -18.15 2.75 -1.79
N HIS A 167 -16.85 2.76 -1.48
CA HIS A 167 -15.87 1.82 -2.05
C HIS A 167 -14.98 1.14 -0.98
N PRO A 168 -15.56 0.49 0.04
CA PRO A 168 -14.80 -0.14 1.11
C PRO A 168 -14.02 -1.36 0.59
N SER A 169 -12.95 -1.72 1.29
CA SER A 169 -12.25 -2.98 1.02
C SER A 169 -13.15 -4.17 1.36
N PRO A 170 -13.35 -5.15 0.45
CA PRO A 170 -14.13 -6.36 0.73
C PRO A 170 -13.43 -7.28 1.75
N PHE A 171 -12.19 -6.99 2.11
CA PHE A 171 -11.38 -7.76 3.06
C PHE A 171 -11.42 -7.16 4.48
N THR A 172 -12.22 -6.12 4.69
CA THR A 172 -12.38 -5.46 5.99
C THR A 172 -13.83 -5.49 6.42
N HIS A 173 -14.07 -5.43 7.74
CA HIS A 173 -15.44 -5.32 8.25
C HIS A 173 -16.09 -4.01 7.80
N ALA A 174 -17.40 -4.08 7.55
CA ALA A 174 -18.21 -2.92 7.22
C ALA A 174 -18.10 -1.82 8.29
N GLY A 175 -18.25 -0.57 7.86
CA GLY A 175 -18.21 0.59 8.73
C GLY A 175 -17.16 1.61 8.31
N GLU A 176 -17.17 2.73 9.02
CA GLU A 176 -16.24 3.84 8.81
C GLU A 176 -14.83 3.45 9.22
N LYS A 177 -13.82 4.00 8.52
CA LYS A 177 -12.41 3.68 8.72
C LYS A 177 -11.57 4.94 8.79
N ALA A 178 -11.24 5.37 10.00
CA ALA A 178 -10.38 6.55 10.19
C ALA A 178 -8.97 6.37 9.61
N TYR A 179 -8.49 5.13 9.42
CA TYR A 179 -7.21 4.91 8.74
C TYR A 179 -7.23 5.35 7.26
N GLU A 180 -8.41 5.47 6.64
CA GLU A 180 -8.52 5.98 5.27
C GLU A 180 -8.10 7.44 5.16
N THR A 181 -7.88 8.15 6.27
CA THR A 181 -7.24 9.47 6.25
C THR A 181 -5.89 9.51 5.58
N HIS A 182 -5.19 8.38 5.53
CA HIS A 182 -3.96 8.28 4.76
C HIS A 182 -4.16 8.53 3.25
N VAL A 183 -5.36 8.23 2.70
CA VAL A 183 -5.71 8.47 1.29
C VAL A 183 -5.68 9.96 0.95
N SER A 184 -5.97 10.84 1.91
CA SER A 184 -5.89 12.30 1.74
C SER A 184 -4.48 12.76 1.34
N TRP A 185 -3.43 12.02 1.70
CA TRP A 185 -2.07 12.32 1.21
C TRP A 185 -1.99 12.23 -0.32
N GLY A 186 -2.55 11.19 -0.94
CA GLY A 186 -2.60 11.08 -2.40
C GLY A 186 -3.25 12.31 -3.05
N LEU A 187 -4.36 12.80 -2.47
CA LEU A 187 -5.03 14.03 -2.94
C LEU A 187 -4.16 15.28 -2.77
N PHE A 188 -3.40 15.39 -1.68
CA PHE A 188 -2.46 16.51 -1.51
C PHE A 188 -1.29 16.44 -2.48
N GLU A 189 -0.78 15.26 -2.81
CA GLU A 189 0.23 15.12 -3.86
C GLU A 189 -0.34 15.48 -5.23
N ALA A 190 -1.58 15.08 -5.51
CA ALA A 190 -2.27 15.45 -6.74
C ALA A 190 -2.44 16.97 -6.87
N GLU A 191 -2.84 17.65 -5.79
CA GLU A 191 -2.95 19.13 -5.76
C GLU A 191 -1.59 19.81 -5.98
N ARG A 192 -0.51 19.27 -5.39
CA ARG A 192 0.86 19.79 -5.62
C ARG A 192 1.31 19.62 -7.06
N THR A 193 0.85 18.56 -7.74
CA THR A 193 1.20 18.27 -9.13
C THR A 193 0.32 19.04 -10.12
N ALA A 194 -0.98 19.18 -9.83
CA ALA A 194 -1.97 19.85 -10.67
C ALA A 194 -2.93 20.69 -9.80
N PRO A 195 -2.56 21.93 -9.45
CA PRO A 195 -3.35 22.76 -8.55
C PRO A 195 -4.63 23.28 -9.21
N GLY A 196 -5.67 23.55 -8.41
CA GLY A 196 -6.92 24.16 -8.86
C GLY A 196 -8.03 23.17 -9.24
N GLU A 197 -7.77 21.87 -9.14
CA GLU A 197 -8.74 20.80 -9.43
C GLU A 197 -9.63 20.44 -8.23
N GLY A 198 -9.37 21.04 -7.07
CA GLY A 198 -10.11 20.81 -5.83
C GLY A 198 -9.72 19.52 -5.10
N TYR A 199 -8.59 18.90 -5.47
CA TYR A 199 -8.10 17.69 -4.81
C TYR A 199 -7.69 17.98 -3.36
N GLY A 200 -6.96 19.06 -3.14
CA GLY A 200 -6.56 19.49 -1.80
C GLY A 200 -7.76 19.80 -0.90
N ALA A 201 -8.79 20.44 -1.45
CA ALA A 201 -10.02 20.73 -0.71
C ALA A 201 -10.77 19.45 -0.30
N ALA A 202 -10.78 18.41 -1.14
CA ALA A 202 -11.35 17.12 -0.77
C ALA A 202 -10.52 16.39 0.31
N GLY A 203 -9.19 16.42 0.20
CA GLY A 203 -8.31 15.88 1.23
C GLY A 203 -8.52 16.56 2.59
N LEU A 204 -8.69 17.88 2.62
CA LEU A 204 -8.98 18.62 3.85
C LEU A 204 -10.33 18.25 4.47
N ARG A 205 -11.41 18.15 3.67
CA ARG A 205 -12.72 17.71 4.18
C ARG A 205 -12.64 16.34 4.86
N GLN A 206 -11.85 15.43 4.31
CA GLN A 206 -11.67 14.12 4.91
C GLN A 206 -10.87 14.19 6.21
N VAL A 207 -9.80 15.00 6.25
CA VAL A 207 -9.03 15.24 7.48
C VAL A 207 -9.94 15.83 8.56
N ASP A 208 -10.81 16.78 8.22
CA ASP A 208 -11.78 17.36 9.17
C ASP A 208 -12.74 16.30 9.72
N TRP A 209 -13.25 15.42 8.85
CA TRP A 209 -14.06 14.26 9.28
C TRP A 209 -13.30 13.37 10.28
N ALA A 210 -12.04 13.04 9.96
CA ALA A 210 -11.22 12.16 10.79
C ALA A 210 -10.86 12.79 12.15
N LEU A 211 -10.65 14.10 12.19
CA LEU A 211 -10.48 14.84 13.44
C LEU A 211 -11.74 14.78 14.32
N GLY A 212 -12.93 14.66 13.72
CA GLY A 212 -14.18 14.37 14.43
C GLY A 212 -14.21 13.01 15.13
N LYS A 213 -13.31 12.09 14.79
CA LYS A 213 -13.12 10.78 15.45
C LYS A 213 -12.09 10.81 16.58
N MET A 214 -11.42 11.95 16.80
CA MET A 214 -10.38 12.07 17.80
C MET A 214 -10.97 12.42 19.17
N GLN A 215 -10.65 11.62 20.18
CA GLN A 215 -10.98 11.88 21.57
C GLN A 215 -10.08 12.96 22.19
N ALA A 216 -10.46 13.49 23.35
CA ALA A 216 -9.72 14.54 24.05
C ALA A 216 -8.28 14.15 24.42
N ASN A 217 -7.96 12.85 24.49
CA ASN A 217 -6.61 12.32 24.76
C ASN A 217 -5.79 12.07 23.48
N GLY A 218 -6.31 12.42 22.29
CA GLY A 218 -5.66 12.19 21.00
C GLY A 218 -5.86 10.79 20.40
N TRP A 219 -6.62 9.91 21.07
CA TRP A 219 -6.99 8.61 20.49
C TRP A 219 -7.99 8.79 19.34
N VAL A 220 -7.78 8.11 18.22
CA VAL A 220 -8.67 8.15 17.05
C VAL A 220 -9.48 6.88 16.97
N ASP A 221 -10.80 7.00 17.09
CA ASP A 221 -11.73 5.87 16.94
C ASP A 221 -11.81 5.41 15.47
N ASP A 222 -12.33 4.20 15.24
CA ASP A 222 -12.50 3.60 13.91
C ASP A 222 -11.20 3.44 13.09
N CYS A 223 -10.03 3.48 13.74
CA CYS A 223 -8.71 3.33 13.11
C CYS A 223 -8.19 1.88 13.15
N CYS A 224 -9.05 0.89 12.88
CA CYS A 224 -8.66 -0.53 12.92
C CYS A 224 -9.21 -1.32 11.72
N LEU A 225 -8.45 -2.33 11.29
CA LEU A 225 -8.85 -3.29 10.25
C LEU A 225 -9.79 -4.38 10.79
N GLN A 226 -9.75 -4.63 12.10
CA GLN A 226 -10.52 -5.63 12.84
C GLN A 226 -11.16 -4.97 14.07
N HIS A 227 -12.30 -5.47 14.54
CA HIS A 227 -12.77 -5.08 15.87
C HIS A 227 -11.81 -5.63 16.94
N LYS A 228 -11.71 -4.93 18.08
CA LYS A 228 -11.31 -5.59 19.31
C LYS A 228 -12.43 -6.58 19.67
N ASP A 229 -12.10 -7.87 19.72
CA ASP A 229 -12.89 -8.84 20.47
C ASP A 229 -12.98 -8.43 21.95
#